data_AF-A0A1V5LP47-F1
#
_entry.id   AF-A0A1V5LP47-F1
#
_cell.length_a   1.000
_cell.length_b   1.000
_cell.length_c   1.000
_cell.angle_alpha   90.00
_cell.angle_beta   90.00
_cell.angle_gamma   90.00
#
_symmetry.space_group_name_H-M   'P 1'
#
loop_
_entity.id
_entity.type
_entity.pdbx_description
1 polymer ?
#
loop_
_entity_poly.entity_id
_entity_poly.type
_entity_poly.pdbx_seq_one_letter_code
_entity_poly.pdbx_strand_id
1 'polypeptide(L)'
;METIRKIRCAHQRDGKSIRQIARAFHLSRNTVKKVLRGGATEFTYARTTQLRPKLGPFTDTLDARLTADAAKPVRERRTAQVLYAELQREGYPGGYHQ
;
A
#
# COMPACT_ATOMS: atom_id res chain seq x y z
N MET A 1 -8.46 4.18 15.65
CA MET A 1 -7.00 4.11 15.95
C MET A 1 -6.78 4.23 17.47
N GLU A 2 -7.00 3.16 18.25
CA GLU A 2 -6.97 3.26 19.73
C GLU A 2 -5.89 2.39 20.41
N THR A 3 -5.17 1.56 19.66
CA THR A 3 -4.37 0.47 20.21
C THR A 3 -3.03 0.94 20.81
N ILE A 4 -2.39 1.96 20.21
CA ILE A 4 -1.06 2.45 20.64
C ILE A 4 -1.16 3.14 21.99
N ARG A 5 -2.16 4.01 22.19
CA ARG A 5 -2.40 4.68 23.47
C ARG A 5 -2.68 3.66 24.59
N LYS A 6 -3.54 2.67 24.32
CA LYS A 6 -3.88 1.61 25.29
C LYS A 6 -2.64 0.81 25.72
N ILE A 7 -1.75 0.45 24.80
CA ILE A 7 -0.47 -0.22 25.10
C ILE A 7 0.42 0.64 26.01
N ARG A 8 0.56 1.94 25.72
CA ARG A 8 1.40 2.84 26.54
C ARG A 8 0.85 3.03 27.93
N CYS A 9 -0.46 3.29 28.07
CA CYS A 9 -1.09 3.41 29.38
C CYS A 9 -0.92 2.12 30.19
N ALA A 10 -1.14 0.95 29.57
CA ALA A 10 -0.97 -0.33 30.25
C ALA A 10 0.48 -0.55 30.74
N HIS A 11 1.48 -0.06 30.02
CA HIS A 11 2.88 -0.20 30.41
C HIS A 11 3.34 0.85 31.45
N GLN A 12 3.03 2.13 31.21
CA GLN A 12 3.54 3.26 32.01
C GLN A 12 2.71 3.53 33.26
N ARG A 13 1.38 3.43 33.14
CA ARG A 13 0.45 3.71 34.25
C ARG A 13 0.14 2.46 35.05
N ASP A 14 -0.21 1.37 34.36
CA ASP A 14 -0.63 0.13 35.03
C ASP A 14 0.55 -0.83 35.33
N GLY A 15 1.78 -0.52 34.91
CA GLY A 15 2.98 -1.33 35.18
C GLY A 15 2.98 -2.74 34.55
N LYS A 16 2.10 -3.01 33.57
CA LYS A 16 1.94 -4.34 32.97
C LYS A 16 3.14 -4.71 32.12
N SER A 17 3.58 -5.96 32.24
CA SER A 17 4.63 -6.52 31.39
C SER A 17 4.18 -6.62 29.92
N ILE A 18 5.16 -6.63 29.00
CA ILE A 18 4.93 -6.83 27.57
C ILE A 18 4.09 -8.09 27.29
N ARG A 19 4.30 -9.17 28.06
CA ARG A 19 3.58 -10.44 27.91
C ARG A 19 2.11 -10.33 28.31
N GLN A 20 1.80 -9.57 29.36
CA GLN A 20 0.43 -9.31 29.80
C GLN A 20 -0.30 -8.43 28.79
N ILE A 21 0.34 -7.36 28.31
CA ILE A 21 -0.22 -6.45 27.30
C ILE A 21 -0.53 -7.20 26.00
N ALA A 22 0.42 -8.01 25.50
CA ALA A 22 0.23 -8.80 24.29
C ALA A 22 -0.97 -9.75 24.38
N ARG A 23 -1.16 -10.41 25.53
CA ARG A 23 -2.30 -11.30 25.77
C ARG A 23 -3.61 -10.53 25.89
N ALA A 24 -3.62 -9.42 26.65
CA ALA A 24 -4.82 -8.63 26.91
C ALA A 24 -5.37 -7.93 25.66
N PHE A 25 -4.50 -7.51 24.74
CA PHE A 25 -4.90 -6.82 23.51
C PHE A 25 -4.85 -7.70 22.26
N HIS A 26 -4.58 -9.01 22.40
CA HIS A 26 -4.45 -9.96 21.28
C HIS A 26 -3.45 -9.50 20.19
N LEU A 27 -2.29 -9.00 20.64
CA LEU A 27 -1.23 -8.50 19.75
C LEU A 27 0.03 -9.35 19.86
N SER A 28 0.83 -9.34 18.79
CA SER A 28 2.18 -9.90 18.87
C SER A 28 3.02 -9.11 19.88
N ARG A 29 3.90 -9.82 20.61
CA ARG A 29 4.88 -9.17 21.51
C ARG A 29 5.78 -8.19 20.75
N ASN A 30 6.03 -8.44 19.46
CA ASN A 30 6.83 -7.57 18.60
C ASN A 30 6.11 -6.24 18.33
N THR A 31 4.80 -6.28 18.10
CA THR A 31 3.96 -5.07 17.96
C THR A 31 4.02 -4.24 19.24
N VAL A 32 3.86 -4.87 20.42
CA VAL A 32 3.96 -4.17 21.72
C VAL A 32 5.35 -3.57 21.92
N LYS A 33 6.42 -4.32 21.65
CA LYS A 33 7.81 -3.81 21.70
C LYS A 33 8.02 -2.63 20.74
N LYS A 34 7.52 -2.72 19.51
CA LYS A 34 7.61 -1.66 18.50
C LYS A 34 6.92 -0.38 18.98
N VAL A 35 5.73 -0.50 19.56
CA VAL A 35 4.96 0.62 20.13
C VAL A 35 5.72 1.30 21.27
N LEU A 36 6.29 0.51 22.19
CA LEU A 36 7.00 1.03 23.36
C LEU A 36 8.36 1.65 23.00
N ARG A 37 9.08 1.08 22.03
CA ARG A 37 10.38 1.60 21.56
C ARG A 37 10.27 2.82 20.65
N GLY A 38 9.27 2.82 19.77
CA GLY A 38 9.22 3.75 18.64
C GLY A 38 8.70 5.14 18.96
N GLY A 39 8.07 5.38 20.12
CA GLY A 39 7.52 6.70 20.47
C GLY A 39 6.42 7.23 19.52
N ALA A 40 6.10 6.51 18.45
CA ALA A 40 5.12 6.87 17.43
C ALA A 40 3.68 6.72 17.90
N THR A 41 2.87 7.75 17.68
CA THR A 41 1.44 7.80 18.03
C THR A 41 0.59 7.03 17.02
N GLU A 42 1.15 6.77 15.84
CA GLU A 42 0.55 6.01 14.75
C GLU A 42 1.61 5.16 14.04
N PHE A 43 1.24 3.97 13.58
CA PHE A 43 2.06 3.19 12.65
C PHE A 43 1.33 3.13 11.31
N THR A 44 1.65 4.05 10.42
CA THR A 44 1.13 4.03 9.05
C THR A 44 1.93 3.02 8.24
N TYR A 45 1.25 2.17 7.49
CA TYR A 45 1.90 1.31 6.51
C TYR A 45 2.40 2.19 5.36
N ALA A 46 3.71 2.31 5.22
CA ALA A 46 4.35 2.98 4.10
C ALA A 46 5.16 1.95 3.30
N ARG A 47 4.86 1.82 2.02
CA ARG A 47 5.64 1.00 1.10
C ARG A 47 6.57 1.92 0.32
N THR A 48 7.86 1.89 0.62
CA THR A 48 8.85 2.77 -0.02
C THR A 48 9.01 2.49 -1.52
N THR A 49 8.81 1.24 -1.93
CA THR A 49 8.86 0.84 -3.35
C THR A 49 7.69 -0.10 -3.64
N GLN A 50 6.75 0.36 -4.46
CA GLN A 50 5.72 -0.51 -5.04
C GLN A 50 6.37 -1.24 -6.21
N LEU A 51 6.79 -2.49 -6.02
CA LEU A 51 7.29 -3.30 -7.13
C LEU A 51 6.15 -3.46 -8.16
N ARG A 52 6.36 -2.94 -9.36
CA ARG A 52 5.48 -3.12 -10.52
C ARG A 52 6.14 -4.09 -11.50
N PRO A 53 6.32 -5.38 -11.14
CA PRO A 53 7.17 -6.31 -11.89
C PRO A 53 6.71 -6.52 -13.34
N LYS A 54 5.41 -6.39 -13.62
CA LYS A 54 4.83 -6.59 -14.96
C LYS A 54 4.54 -5.29 -15.69
N LEU A 55 4.06 -4.28 -14.97
CA LEU A 55 3.63 -3.01 -15.56
C LEU A 55 4.80 -2.02 -15.74
N GLY A 56 5.87 -2.14 -14.95
CA GLY A 56 7.01 -1.23 -14.97
C GLY A 56 7.57 -0.94 -16.37
N PRO A 57 7.87 -1.95 -17.20
CA PRO A 57 8.39 -1.73 -18.55
C PRO A 57 7.44 -0.99 -19.50
N PHE A 58 6.15 -0.93 -19.19
CA PHE A 58 5.10 -0.36 -20.03
C PHE A 58 4.53 0.95 -19.47
N THR A 59 5.04 1.46 -18.34
CA THR A 59 4.50 2.68 -17.72
C THR A 59 4.70 3.89 -18.62
N ASP A 60 5.88 4.04 -19.20
CA ASP A 60 6.21 5.24 -19.97
C ASP A 60 5.41 5.30 -21.27
N THR A 61 5.21 4.16 -21.94
CA THR A 61 4.39 4.06 -23.15
C THR A 61 2.91 4.30 -22.83
N LEU A 62 2.43 3.76 -21.70
CA LEU A 62 1.06 3.97 -21.25
C LEU A 62 0.79 5.44 -20.88
N ASP A 63 1.72 6.08 -20.15
CA ASP A 63 1.62 7.48 -19.75
C ASP A 63 1.63 8.41 -20.97
N ALA A 64 2.47 8.14 -21.97
CA ALA A 64 2.48 8.88 -23.23
C ALA A 64 1.13 8.77 -23.97
N ARG A 65 0.55 7.57 -24.03
CA ARG A 65 -0.74 7.32 -24.68
C ARG A 65 -1.90 8.00 -23.96
N LEU A 66 -1.93 7.89 -22.63
CA LEU A 66 -2.94 8.55 -21.79
C LEU A 66 -2.86 10.08 -21.92
N THR A 67 -1.65 10.63 -21.95
CA THR A 67 -1.43 12.08 -22.14
C THR A 67 -1.93 12.53 -23.51
N ALA A 68 -1.60 11.79 -24.58
CA ALA A 68 -2.08 12.09 -25.92
C ALA A 68 -3.61 12.02 -26.03
N ASP A 69 -4.25 11.08 -25.34
CA ASP A 69 -5.71 10.94 -25.35
C ASP A 69 -6.40 12.01 -24.51
N ALA A 70 -5.79 12.47 -23.41
CA ALA A 70 -6.31 13.57 -22.62
C ALA A 70 -6.45 14.87 -23.44
N ALA A 71 -5.54 15.09 -24.39
CA ALA A 71 -5.56 16.25 -25.28
C ALA A 71 -6.64 16.19 -26.38
N LYS A 72 -7.24 15.01 -26.63
CA LYS A 72 -8.24 14.81 -27.69
C LYS A 72 -9.68 15.06 -27.22
N PRO A 73 -10.61 15.34 -28.14
CA PRO A 73 -12.05 15.29 -27.86
C PRO A 73 -12.47 13.91 -27.34
N VAL A 74 -13.48 13.84 -26.47
CA VAL A 74 -13.93 12.60 -25.80
C VAL A 74 -14.18 11.45 -26.78
N ARG A 75 -14.69 11.75 -27.99
CA ARG A 75 -14.99 10.77 -29.04
C ARG A 75 -13.75 10.12 -29.66
N GLU A 76 -12.60 10.76 -29.57
CA GLU A 76 -11.34 10.32 -30.18
C GLU A 76 -10.35 9.74 -29.15
N ARG A 77 -10.72 9.73 -27.86
CA ARG A 77 -9.92 9.12 -26.79
C ARG A 77 -10.02 7.61 -26.89
N ARG A 78 -8.90 6.90 -26.78
CA ARG A 78 -8.95 5.45 -26.67
C ARG A 78 -9.59 5.08 -25.34
N THR A 79 -10.38 4.00 -25.37
CA THR A 79 -10.93 3.43 -24.15
C THR A 79 -9.85 2.63 -23.43
N ALA A 80 -10.07 2.36 -22.13
CA ALA A 80 -9.17 1.48 -21.36
C ALA A 80 -9.01 0.10 -22.00
N GLN A 81 -10.05 -0.42 -22.68
CA GLN A 81 -9.99 -1.71 -23.38
C GLN A 81 -9.06 -1.66 -24.60
N VAL A 82 -9.08 -0.56 -25.37
CA VAL A 82 -8.20 -0.38 -26.53
C VAL A 82 -6.75 -0.23 -26.07
N LEU A 83 -6.50 0.59 -25.05
CA LEU A 83 -5.16 0.73 -24.46
C LEU A 83 -4.63 -0.61 -23.94
N TYR A 84 -5.47 -1.41 -23.28
CA TYR A 84 -5.10 -2.74 -22.83
C TYR A 84 -4.77 -3.69 -23.99
N ALA A 85 -5.56 -3.69 -25.06
CA ALA A 85 -5.29 -4.50 -26.25
C ALA A 85 -3.99 -4.09 -26.96
N GLU A 86 -3.69 -2.79 -27.02
CA GLU A 86 -2.41 -2.28 -27.51
C GLU A 86 -1.24 -2.74 -26.63
N LEU A 87 -1.40 -2.68 -25.31
CA LEU A 87 -0.40 -3.15 -24.34
C LEU A 87 -0.12 -4.66 -24.49
N GLN A 88 -1.18 -5.46 -24.68
CA GLN A 88 -1.08 -6.90 -24.94
C GLN A 88 -0.28 -7.19 -26.21
N ARG A 89 -0.47 -6.41 -27.27
CA ARG A 89 0.31 -6.55 -28.52
C ARG A 89 1.78 -6.21 -28.36
N GLU A 90 2.12 -5.33 -27.42
CA GLU A 90 3.51 -5.01 -27.04
C GLU A 90 4.15 -6.08 -26.14
N GLY A 91 3.41 -7.14 -25.80
CA GLY A 91 3.90 -8.26 -25.00
C GLY A 91 3.66 -8.10 -23.50
N TYR A 92 2.72 -7.24 -23.07
CA TYR A 92 2.37 -7.12 -21.66
C TYR A 92 1.74 -8.40 -21.11
N PRO A 93 2.38 -9.09 -20.14
CA PRO A 93 1.93 -10.38 -19.63
C PRO A 93 0.91 -10.27 -18.48
N GLY A 94 0.52 -9.05 -18.12
CA GLY A 94 -0.37 -8.76 -16.99
C GLY A 94 -1.85 -8.88 -17.36
N GLY A 95 -2.70 -9.18 -16.38
CA GLY A 95 -4.15 -9.26 -16.55
C GLY A 95 -4.89 -9.14 -15.22
N TYR A 96 -6.21 -8.96 -15.28
CA TYR A 96 -7.07 -8.69 -14.10
C TYR A 96 -7.15 -9.87 -13.11
N HIS A 97 -6.72 -11.07 -13.53
CA HIS A 97 -6.76 -12.31 -12.75
C HIS A 97 -5.41 -12.71 -12.13
N GLN A 98 -4.40 -11.82 -12.12
CA GLN A 98 -3.06 -12.13 -11.62
C GLN A 98 -2.75 -11.53 -10.25
#